data_AF-A0A6P8VRI3-F1
#
_entry.id   AF-A0A6P8VRI3-F1
#
_cell.length_a   1.000
_cell.length_b   1.000
_cell.length_c   1.000
_cell.angle_alpha   90.00
_cell.angle_beta   90.00
_cell.angle_gamma   90.00
#
_symmetry.space_group_name_H-M   'P 1'
#
loop_
_entity.id
_entity.type
_entity.pdbx_description
1 polymer ?
#
loop_
_entity_poly.entity_id
_entity_poly.type
_entity_poly.pdbx_seq_one_letter_code
_entity_poly.pdbx_strand_id
1 'polypeptide(L)'
;MEESTSSNLLTETLNLQPSFAIRQILQGTTRGKEIVQSLEEKRSIISKQRKQLVRLLVSHLLETNGETPSTDTKKALAVALVYEFPCLLDGTGSGYGAWYTTGRNHKPATGFLEERLRNARKRMRILKRPRHQEQQKEPTVPSTPEYDVPPEKLLEMVEWMKVNRYPVSQVEDYMNQTALHRGKWIRSNGSKSLPEILTEFPRLLDNPGMISQDFQQLHPEAVRELFQNWATMSDQILTYAQREGKLPLVFDDMTPGLEEKSTDPP
;
A
#
# COMPACT_ATOMS: atom_id res chain seq x y z
N MET A 1 16.48 -47.95 -5.83
CA MET A 1 15.02 -47.91 -5.95
C MET A 1 14.52 -46.98 -4.85
N GLU A 2 14.64 -45.67 -5.09
CA GLU A 2 14.24 -44.62 -4.14
C GLU A 2 13.23 -43.71 -4.83
N GLU A 3 11.98 -44.15 -4.92
CA GLU A 3 10.88 -43.35 -5.48
C GLU A 3 9.64 -43.32 -4.57
N SER A 4 9.75 -43.81 -3.33
CA SER A 4 8.57 -44.02 -2.46
C SER A 4 8.41 -43.04 -1.30
N THR A 5 9.30 -42.05 -1.16
CA THR A 5 9.27 -41.13 0.00
C THR A 5 8.63 -39.78 -0.33
N SER A 6 8.68 -39.32 -1.58
CA SER A 6 8.15 -38.00 -1.98
C SER A 6 6.63 -37.97 -2.17
N SER A 7 6.01 -39.13 -2.40
CA SER A 7 4.56 -39.26 -2.65
C SER A 7 3.72 -39.26 -1.37
N ASN A 8 4.29 -39.54 -0.20
CA ASN A 8 3.55 -39.59 1.07
C ASN A 8 3.39 -38.24 1.78
N LEU A 9 4.24 -37.24 1.49
CA LEU A 9 4.12 -35.90 2.10
C LEU A 9 3.02 -35.03 1.44
N LEU A 10 2.63 -35.35 0.21
CA LEU A 10 1.54 -34.67 -0.50
C LEU A 10 0.15 -35.17 -0.08
N THR A 11 0.05 -36.38 0.45
CA THR A 11 -1.21 -37.03 0.85
C THR A 11 -1.59 -36.78 2.31
N GLU A 12 -0.64 -36.38 3.18
CA GLU A 12 -0.91 -36.20 4.61
C GLU A 12 -1.47 -34.82 4.99
N THR A 13 -1.48 -33.86 4.05
CA THR A 13 -1.89 -32.46 4.32
C THR A 13 -3.35 -32.12 3.97
N LEU A 14 -4.15 -33.06 3.45
CA LEU A 14 -5.45 -32.73 2.83
C LEU A 14 -6.69 -33.42 3.40
N ASN A 15 -6.66 -33.92 4.64
CA ASN A 15 -7.84 -34.57 5.24
C ASN A 15 -8.65 -33.70 6.24
N LEU A 16 -8.50 -32.38 6.18
CA LEU A 16 -9.39 -31.44 6.86
C LEU A 16 -10.31 -30.82 5.82
N GLN A 17 -11.57 -31.22 5.79
CA GLN A 17 -12.62 -30.45 5.10
C GLN A 17 -12.54 -28.99 5.57
N PRO A 18 -12.29 -28.01 4.69
CA PRO A 18 -12.14 -26.65 5.15
C PRO A 18 -13.50 -26.07 5.59
N SER A 19 -13.56 -25.51 6.80
CA SER A 19 -14.81 -24.98 7.39
C SER A 19 -15.40 -23.75 6.68
N PHE A 20 -14.77 -23.28 5.60
CA PHE A 20 -15.15 -22.06 4.89
C PHE A 20 -15.34 -22.35 3.40
N ALA A 21 -16.52 -22.02 2.88
CA ALA A 21 -16.81 -22.07 1.44
C ALA A 21 -16.25 -20.83 0.73
N ILE A 22 -14.93 -20.77 0.55
CA ILE A 22 -14.20 -19.59 0.04
C ILE A 22 -14.80 -19.07 -1.27
N ARG A 23 -15.07 -19.97 -2.21
CA ARG A 23 -15.66 -19.65 -3.50
C ARG A 23 -17.02 -18.96 -3.38
N GLN A 24 -17.88 -19.45 -2.49
CA GLN A 24 -19.20 -18.86 -2.26
C GLN A 24 -19.08 -17.46 -1.64
N ILE A 25 -18.17 -17.29 -0.68
CA ILE A 25 -17.88 -15.97 -0.05
C ILE A 25 -17.47 -14.96 -1.13
N LEU A 26 -16.63 -15.35 -2.08
CA LEU A 26 -16.17 -14.47 -3.15
C LEU A 26 -17.24 -14.21 -4.21
N GLN A 27 -17.99 -15.23 -4.61
CA GLN A 27 -19.05 -15.11 -5.62
C GLN A 27 -20.20 -14.19 -5.18
N GLY A 28 -20.34 -13.91 -3.89
CA GLY A 28 -21.30 -12.94 -3.35
C GLY A 28 -21.07 -11.49 -3.80
N THR A 29 -19.94 -11.17 -4.44
CA THR A 29 -19.65 -9.81 -4.93
C THR A 29 -19.09 -9.82 -6.35
N THR A 30 -19.37 -8.79 -7.15
CA THR A 30 -18.81 -8.65 -8.51
C THR A 30 -17.29 -8.70 -8.51
N ARG A 31 -16.66 -7.99 -7.56
CA ARG A 31 -15.20 -7.97 -7.41
C ARG A 31 -14.63 -9.34 -7.03
N GLY A 32 -15.34 -10.11 -6.20
CA GLY A 32 -14.93 -11.46 -5.85
C GLY A 32 -15.02 -12.42 -7.03
N LYS A 33 -16.03 -12.29 -7.90
CA LYS A 33 -16.12 -13.05 -9.16
C LYS A 33 -14.92 -12.82 -10.08
N GLU A 34 -14.50 -11.56 -10.26
CA GLU A 34 -13.30 -11.21 -11.04
C GLU A 34 -12.02 -11.84 -10.46
N ILE A 35 -11.93 -11.92 -9.14
CA ILE A 35 -10.79 -12.56 -8.45
C ILE A 35 -10.82 -14.06 -8.67
N VAL A 36 -11.99 -14.72 -8.52
CA VAL A 36 -12.15 -16.15 -8.78
C VAL A 36 -11.74 -16.47 -10.22
N GLN A 37 -12.23 -15.70 -11.19
CA GLN A 37 -11.85 -15.87 -12.59
C GLN A 37 -10.33 -15.77 -12.79
N SER A 38 -9.68 -14.78 -12.17
CA SER A 38 -8.22 -14.63 -12.27
C SER A 38 -7.47 -15.80 -11.63
N LEU A 39 -7.96 -16.34 -10.52
CA LEU A 39 -7.36 -17.50 -9.85
C LEU A 39 -7.52 -18.78 -10.67
N GLU A 40 -8.62 -18.93 -11.40
CA GLU A 40 -8.89 -20.12 -12.22
C GLU A 40 -8.16 -20.08 -13.57
N GLU A 41 -8.24 -18.95 -14.27
CA GLU A 41 -7.68 -18.82 -15.62
C GLU A 41 -6.17 -18.54 -15.58
N LYS A 42 -5.74 -17.59 -14.74
CA LYS A 42 -4.36 -17.08 -14.74
C LYS A 42 -3.50 -17.70 -13.64
N ARG A 43 -4.10 -18.51 -12.76
CA ARG A 43 -3.47 -19.13 -11.59
C ARG A 43 -2.60 -18.16 -10.78
N SER A 44 -3.01 -16.90 -10.73
CA SER A 44 -2.26 -15.83 -10.08
C SER A 44 -3.15 -14.60 -9.89
N ILE A 45 -2.79 -13.76 -8.92
CA ILE A 45 -3.48 -12.49 -8.65
C ILE A 45 -2.48 -11.37 -8.38
N ILE A 46 -2.80 -10.17 -8.86
CA ILE A 46 -1.98 -8.98 -8.59
C ILE A 46 -2.22 -8.44 -7.18
N SER A 47 -1.35 -7.54 -6.68
CA SER A 47 -1.48 -7.01 -5.32
C SER A 47 -2.81 -6.33 -5.05
N LYS A 48 -3.42 -5.68 -6.06
CA LYS A 48 -4.75 -5.06 -5.93
C LYS A 48 -5.82 -6.12 -5.65
N GLN A 49 -5.83 -7.20 -6.42
CA GLN A 49 -6.75 -8.32 -6.26
C GLN A 49 -6.55 -9.03 -4.92
N ARG A 50 -5.30 -9.29 -4.51
CA ARG A 50 -4.98 -9.85 -3.19
C ARG A 50 -5.53 -9.01 -2.04
N LYS A 51 -5.35 -7.68 -2.09
CA LYS A 51 -5.90 -6.77 -1.07
C LYS A 51 -7.43 -6.83 -1.02
N GLN A 52 -8.11 -6.98 -2.16
CA GLN A 52 -9.57 -7.13 -2.21
C GLN A 52 -10.04 -8.49 -1.71
N LEU A 53 -9.37 -9.57 -2.11
CA LEU A 53 -9.59 -10.93 -1.63
C LEU A 53 -9.57 -10.96 -0.10
N VAL A 54 -8.48 -10.47 0.50
CA VAL A 54 -8.30 -10.43 1.96
C VAL A 54 -9.37 -9.56 2.63
N ARG A 55 -9.81 -8.46 2.00
CA ARG A 55 -10.90 -7.63 2.53
C ARG A 55 -12.22 -8.39 2.58
N LEU A 56 -12.59 -9.09 1.51
CA LEU A 56 -13.84 -9.86 1.44
C LEU A 56 -13.85 -10.98 2.49
N LEU A 57 -12.76 -11.74 2.57
CA LEU A 57 -12.64 -12.84 3.54
C LEU A 57 -12.67 -12.35 4.98
N VAL A 58 -11.96 -11.26 5.31
CA VAL A 58 -11.98 -10.71 6.66
C VAL A 58 -13.32 -10.07 7.01
N SER A 59 -14.01 -9.43 6.05
CA SER A 59 -15.37 -8.93 6.29
C SER A 59 -16.31 -10.07 6.66
N HIS A 60 -16.33 -11.15 5.87
CA HIS A 60 -17.13 -12.33 6.17
C HIS A 60 -16.78 -12.93 7.54
N LEU A 61 -15.49 -13.09 7.83
CA LEU A 61 -15.02 -13.62 9.11
C LEU A 61 -15.46 -12.78 10.32
N LEU A 62 -15.47 -11.45 10.19
CA LEU A 62 -15.93 -10.56 11.25
C LEU A 62 -17.45 -10.59 11.42
N GLU A 63 -18.20 -10.75 10.33
CA GLU A 63 -19.66 -10.90 10.35
C GLU A 63 -20.08 -12.23 11.02
N THR A 64 -19.34 -13.31 10.78
CA THR A 64 -19.68 -14.64 11.33
C THR A 64 -19.11 -14.90 12.73
N ASN A 65 -17.95 -14.33 13.07
CA ASN A 65 -17.23 -14.64 14.32
C ASN A 65 -17.00 -13.43 15.24
N GLY A 66 -17.51 -12.26 14.88
CA GLY A 66 -17.33 -11.02 15.65
C GLY A 66 -15.92 -10.42 15.54
N GLU A 67 -15.60 -9.47 16.43
CA GLU A 67 -14.39 -8.63 16.33
C GLU A 67 -13.09 -9.39 16.63
N THR A 68 -13.17 -10.50 17.36
CA THR A 68 -12.03 -11.31 17.81
C THR A 68 -12.15 -12.77 17.40
N PRO A 69 -12.04 -13.11 16.10
CA PRO A 69 -11.99 -14.50 15.66
C PRO A 69 -10.81 -15.24 16.32
N SER A 70 -11.02 -16.50 16.69
CA SER A 70 -10.00 -17.31 17.35
C SER A 70 -8.82 -17.64 16.41
N THR A 71 -7.69 -18.05 16.99
CA THR A 71 -6.52 -18.51 16.22
C THR A 71 -6.87 -19.65 15.28
N ASP A 72 -7.66 -20.62 15.75
CA ASP A 72 -8.07 -21.78 14.96
C ASP A 72 -8.98 -21.39 13.81
N THR A 73 -9.92 -20.46 14.03
CA THR A 73 -10.80 -19.96 12.96
C THR A 73 -9.99 -19.24 11.87
N LYS A 74 -9.02 -18.40 12.24
CA LYS A 74 -8.15 -17.71 11.26
C LYS A 74 -7.29 -18.70 10.48
N LYS A 75 -6.75 -19.71 11.17
CA LYS A 75 -5.97 -20.79 10.54
C LYS A 75 -6.84 -21.58 9.57
N ALA A 76 -8.05 -21.98 9.98
CA ALA A 76 -9.00 -22.70 9.13
C ALA A 76 -9.35 -21.90 7.87
N LEU A 77 -9.53 -20.59 7.98
CA LEU A 77 -9.77 -19.72 6.83
C LEU A 77 -8.57 -19.69 5.87
N ALA A 78 -7.34 -19.62 6.39
CA ALA A 78 -6.13 -19.63 5.58
C ALA A 78 -5.91 -20.97 4.86
N VAL A 79 -6.15 -22.09 5.56
CA VAL A 79 -6.09 -23.44 5.00
C VAL A 79 -7.16 -23.62 3.92
N ALA A 80 -8.39 -23.19 4.17
CA ALA A 80 -9.48 -23.24 3.20
C ALA A 80 -9.15 -22.46 1.92
N LEU A 81 -8.52 -21.30 2.06
CA LEU A 81 -8.13 -20.47 0.92
C LEU A 81 -7.14 -21.17 0.00
N VAL A 82 -6.08 -21.76 0.56
CA VAL A 82 -5.07 -22.46 -0.25
C VAL A 82 -5.57 -23.83 -0.75
N TYR A 83 -6.49 -24.46 -0.03
CA TYR A 83 -7.16 -25.68 -0.47
C TYR A 83 -8.01 -25.42 -1.73
N GLU A 84 -8.85 -24.38 -1.68
CA GLU A 84 -9.72 -24.01 -2.81
C GLU A 84 -8.92 -23.48 -4.00
N PHE A 85 -7.83 -22.74 -3.74
CA PHE A 85 -6.96 -22.17 -4.77
C PHE A 85 -5.49 -22.53 -4.52
N PRO A 86 -5.03 -23.72 -4.97
CA PRO A 86 -3.65 -24.18 -4.73
C PRO A 86 -2.56 -23.28 -5.31
N CYS A 87 -2.88 -22.45 -6.31
CA CYS A 87 -1.96 -21.43 -6.82
C CYS A 87 -1.57 -20.34 -5.80
N LEU A 88 -2.25 -20.29 -4.65
CA LEU A 88 -1.96 -19.39 -3.53
C LEU A 88 -1.10 -20.02 -2.44
N LEU A 89 -0.68 -21.28 -2.62
CA LEU A 89 0.29 -21.93 -1.74
C LEU A 89 1.58 -21.11 -1.72
N ASP A 90 2.10 -20.88 -0.52
CA ASP A 90 3.42 -20.29 -0.37
C ASP A 90 4.50 -21.37 -0.28
N GLY A 91 5.76 -20.96 -0.45
CA GLY A 91 6.92 -21.85 -0.27
C GLY A 91 7.27 -22.12 1.20
N THR A 92 6.39 -21.78 2.15
CA THR A 92 6.65 -22.05 3.57
C THR A 92 6.29 -23.50 3.90
N GLY A 93 6.88 -24.06 4.97
CA GLY A 93 6.61 -25.45 5.37
C GLY A 93 5.14 -25.78 5.67
N SER A 94 4.27 -24.78 5.84
CA SER A 94 2.82 -24.99 6.03
C SER A 94 1.97 -24.70 4.79
N GLY A 95 2.51 -24.11 3.72
CA GLY A 95 1.79 -23.76 2.49
C GLY A 95 0.81 -22.57 2.60
N TYR A 96 0.36 -22.18 3.80
CA TYR A 96 -0.56 -21.06 4.02
C TYR A 96 0.03 -19.90 4.84
N GLY A 97 1.33 -19.92 5.14
CA GLY A 97 1.97 -18.99 6.08
C GLY A 97 1.84 -17.50 5.70
N ALA A 98 1.84 -17.18 4.41
CA ALA A 98 1.64 -15.86 3.84
C ALA A 98 0.25 -15.28 4.18
N TRP A 99 -0.75 -16.16 4.32
CA TRP A 99 -2.12 -15.79 4.66
C TRP A 99 -2.32 -15.69 6.16
N TYR A 100 -1.78 -16.65 6.91
CA TYR A 100 -1.82 -16.65 8.37
C TYR A 100 -0.68 -17.47 8.98
N THR A 101 0.06 -16.85 9.88
CA THR A 101 1.03 -17.52 10.76
C THR A 101 0.69 -17.20 12.20
N THR A 102 0.51 -18.25 13.02
CA THR A 102 0.25 -18.09 14.46
C THR A 102 1.45 -17.45 15.17
N GLY A 103 1.18 -16.63 16.19
CA GLY A 103 2.22 -16.01 17.01
C GLY A 103 2.92 -17.07 17.86
N ARG A 104 4.25 -17.03 17.92
CA ARG A 104 5.09 -17.89 18.77
C ARG A 104 6.24 -17.09 19.37
N ASN A 105 6.71 -17.50 20.54
CA ASN A 105 7.92 -16.96 21.21
C ASN A 105 7.95 -15.41 21.23
N HIS A 106 6.93 -14.81 21.84
CA HIS A 106 6.75 -13.35 21.92
C HIS A 106 6.59 -12.60 20.59
N LYS A 107 6.54 -13.30 19.44
CA LYS A 107 6.21 -12.69 18.15
C LYS A 107 4.70 -12.71 17.93
N PRO A 108 4.11 -11.58 17.48
CA PRO A 108 2.69 -11.54 17.15
C PRO A 108 2.37 -12.45 15.96
N ALA A 109 1.09 -12.85 15.84
CA ALA A 109 0.62 -13.49 14.62
C ALA A 109 0.79 -12.56 13.40
N THR A 110 1.07 -13.14 12.24
CA THR A 110 1.35 -12.44 10.98
C THR A 110 0.58 -13.05 9.81
N GLY A 111 0.72 -12.46 8.63
CA GLY A 111 0.03 -12.86 7.40
C GLY A 111 -1.04 -11.85 6.98
N PHE A 112 -1.46 -11.93 5.72
CA PHE A 112 -2.37 -10.93 5.15
C PHE A 112 -3.72 -10.85 5.88
N LEU A 113 -4.25 -11.99 6.35
CA LEU A 113 -5.52 -12.03 7.09
C LEU A 113 -5.38 -11.36 8.47
N GLU A 114 -4.31 -11.66 9.21
CA GLU A 114 -4.08 -11.09 10.53
C GLU A 114 -3.83 -9.57 10.46
N GLU A 115 -3.06 -9.11 9.46
CA GLU A 115 -2.80 -7.68 9.28
C GLU A 115 -4.09 -6.91 8.97
N ARG A 116 -4.96 -7.47 8.13
CA ARG A 116 -6.26 -6.85 7.82
C ARG A 116 -7.20 -6.85 9.02
N LEU A 117 -7.20 -7.91 9.84
CA LEU A 117 -7.96 -7.99 11.10
C LEU A 117 -7.48 -6.94 12.10
N ARG A 118 -6.16 -6.79 12.29
CA ARG A 118 -5.57 -5.77 13.16
C ARG A 118 -6.03 -4.37 12.76
N ASN A 119 -5.98 -4.06 11.47
CA ASN A 119 -6.45 -2.79 10.92
C ASN A 119 -7.98 -2.61 11.06
N ALA A 120 -8.77 -3.67 10.96
CA ALA A 120 -10.21 -3.63 11.21
C ALA A 120 -10.52 -3.25 12.66
N ARG A 121 -9.89 -3.94 13.62
CA ARG A 121 -10.06 -3.72 15.05
C ARG A 121 -9.62 -2.32 15.47
N LYS A 122 -8.48 -1.83 14.94
CA LYS A 122 -8.00 -0.47 15.20
C LYS A 122 -9.06 0.56 14.81
N ARG A 123 -9.67 0.41 13.63
CA ARG A 123 -10.77 1.30 13.16
C ARG A 123 -12.00 1.21 14.06
N MET A 124 -12.44 0.00 14.42
CA MET A 124 -13.61 -0.20 15.30
C MET A 124 -13.41 0.43 16.68
N ARG A 125 -12.20 0.32 17.26
CA ARG A 125 -11.87 0.94 18.55
C ARG A 125 -11.93 2.48 18.49
N ILE A 126 -11.53 3.08 17.37
CA ILE A 126 -11.64 4.54 17.16
C ILE A 126 -13.11 4.95 17.12
N LEU A 127 -13.96 4.19 16.44
CA LEU A 127 -15.40 4.47 16.31
C LEU A 127 -16.17 4.31 17.63
N LYS A 128 -15.74 3.40 18.52
CA LYS A 128 -16.41 3.11 19.81
C LYS A 128 -16.05 4.05 20.95
N ARG A 129 -15.11 4.99 20.79
CA ARG A 129 -14.73 5.92 21.86
C ARG A 129 -15.80 7.01 22.04
N PRO A 130 -16.45 7.16 23.22
CA PRO A 130 -17.31 8.30 23.49
C PRO A 130 -16.47 9.60 23.50
N ARG A 131 -17.03 10.68 22.95
CA ARG A 131 -16.37 11.97 22.67
C ARG A 131 -15.99 12.83 23.90
N HIS A 132 -15.80 12.26 25.10
CA HIS A 132 -15.38 13.06 26.25
C HIS A 132 -13.87 13.00 26.49
N GLN A 133 -13.33 14.19 26.71
CA GLN A 133 -11.95 14.60 26.89
C GLN A 133 -11.17 13.68 27.84
N GLU A 134 -9.99 13.21 27.42
CA GLU A 134 -8.82 13.08 28.30
C GLU A 134 -7.55 12.78 27.50
N GLN A 135 -6.66 13.78 27.55
CA GLN A 135 -5.20 13.76 27.44
C GLN A 135 -4.53 12.65 26.62
N GLN A 136 -4.00 13.11 25.50
CA GLN A 136 -3.05 12.49 24.60
C GLN A 136 -1.99 11.63 25.30
N LYS A 137 -2.06 10.32 25.07
CA LYS A 137 -0.88 9.45 24.85
C LYS A 137 -1.23 8.45 23.76
N GLU A 138 -1.06 8.88 22.51
CA GLU A 138 -1.16 8.03 21.32
C GLU A 138 0.15 7.26 21.09
N PRO A 139 0.10 5.96 20.73
CA PRO A 139 1.21 5.29 20.07
C PRO A 139 1.11 5.51 18.55
N THR A 140 1.91 6.47 18.08
CA THR A 140 2.55 6.67 16.76
C THR A 140 1.87 6.00 15.56
N VAL A 141 0.84 6.65 15.04
CA VAL A 141 0.73 6.87 13.58
C VAL A 141 1.57 8.12 13.31
N PRO A 142 2.38 8.22 12.24
CA PRO A 142 2.98 9.51 11.90
C PRO A 142 1.82 10.47 11.71
N SER A 143 1.66 11.40 12.65
CA SER A 143 0.69 12.47 12.55
C SER A 143 0.94 13.15 11.22
N THR A 144 -0.03 13.11 10.32
CA THR A 144 -0.12 14.19 9.34
C THR A 144 -0.19 15.48 10.15
N PRO A 145 0.77 16.40 10.02
CA PRO A 145 0.65 17.69 10.67
C PRO A 145 -0.70 18.30 10.29
N GLU A 146 -1.38 18.82 11.28
CA GLU A 146 -2.59 19.61 11.08
C GLU A 146 -2.20 20.80 10.20
N TYR A 147 -3.03 21.12 9.20
CA TYR A 147 -2.70 22.23 8.31
C TYR A 147 -2.79 23.53 9.09
N ASP A 148 -1.68 24.27 9.23
CA ASP A 148 -1.67 25.63 9.78
C ASP A 148 -2.47 26.62 8.93
N VAL A 149 -2.88 26.20 7.72
CA VAL A 149 -3.56 27.00 6.71
C VAL A 149 -4.99 26.49 6.50
N PRO A 150 -6.00 27.38 6.48
CA PRO A 150 -7.38 27.00 6.17
C PRO A 150 -7.50 26.21 4.85
N PRO A 151 -8.40 25.21 4.76
CA PRO A 151 -8.54 24.37 3.56
C PRO A 151 -8.79 25.14 2.26
N GLU A 152 -9.54 26.24 2.32
CA GLU A 152 -9.85 27.09 1.16
C GLU A 152 -8.58 27.74 0.60
N LYS A 153 -7.74 28.29 1.46
CA LYS A 153 -6.47 28.93 1.10
C LYS A 153 -5.45 27.92 0.56
N LEU A 154 -5.47 26.68 1.05
CA LEU A 154 -4.64 25.60 0.47
C LEU A 154 -5.03 25.29 -0.98
N LEU A 155 -6.34 25.25 -1.28
CA LEU A 155 -6.81 25.00 -2.64
C LEU A 155 -6.45 26.17 -3.57
N GLU A 156 -6.56 27.40 -3.10
CA GLU A 156 -6.12 28.59 -3.84
C GLU A 156 -4.62 28.53 -4.19
N MET A 157 -3.78 28.15 -3.22
CA MET A 157 -2.33 27.97 -3.45
C MET A 157 -2.04 26.88 -4.49
N VAL A 158 -2.73 25.74 -4.40
CA VAL A 158 -2.58 24.65 -5.37
C VAL A 158 -2.97 25.10 -6.76
N GLU A 159 -4.12 25.76 -6.92
CA GLU A 159 -4.59 26.21 -8.22
C GLU A 159 -3.69 27.30 -8.81
N TRP A 160 -3.21 28.22 -7.97
CA TRP A 160 -2.25 29.24 -8.38
C TRP A 160 -0.96 28.61 -8.94
N MET A 161 -0.42 27.58 -8.27
CA MET A 161 0.81 26.91 -8.69
C MET A 161 0.69 26.10 -9.99
N LYS A 162 -0.53 25.78 -10.46
CA LYS A 162 -0.71 25.10 -11.75
C LYS A 162 -0.21 25.96 -12.91
N VAL A 163 -0.54 27.24 -12.88
CA VAL A 163 -0.25 28.17 -13.99
C VAL A 163 0.95 29.08 -13.73
N ASN A 164 1.31 29.31 -12.46
CA ASN A 164 2.41 30.21 -12.10
C ASN A 164 3.71 29.46 -11.81
N ARG A 165 4.83 29.97 -12.35
CA ARG A 165 6.20 29.46 -12.16
C ARG A 165 7.11 30.45 -11.41
N TYR A 166 6.67 31.70 -11.29
CA TYR A 166 7.44 32.79 -10.70
C TYR A 166 6.53 33.69 -9.85
N PRO A 167 7.08 34.35 -8.82
CA PRO A 167 8.47 34.27 -8.37
C PRO A 167 8.78 32.93 -7.67
N VAL A 168 10.01 32.42 -7.82
CA VAL A 168 10.43 31.09 -7.31
C VAL A 168 10.21 30.99 -5.80
N SER A 169 10.53 32.04 -5.05
CA SER A 169 10.32 32.10 -3.60
C SER A 169 8.86 31.87 -3.19
N GLN A 170 7.90 32.39 -3.96
CA GLN A 170 6.47 32.20 -3.71
C GLN A 170 6.04 30.77 -4.04
N VAL A 171 6.59 30.19 -5.12
CA VAL A 171 6.35 28.79 -5.48
C VAL A 171 6.88 27.87 -4.39
N GLU A 172 8.10 28.09 -3.90
CA GLU A 172 8.69 27.30 -2.82
C GLU A 172 7.87 27.39 -1.53
N ASP A 173 7.46 28.59 -1.14
CA ASP A 173 6.60 28.83 0.03
C ASP A 173 5.26 28.08 -0.09
N TYR A 174 4.57 28.20 -1.22
CA TYR A 174 3.31 27.49 -1.43
C TYR A 174 3.51 25.98 -1.54
N MET A 175 4.59 25.52 -2.16
CA MET A 175 4.95 24.11 -2.19
C MET A 175 5.15 23.57 -0.77
N ASN A 176 5.82 24.33 0.10
CA ASN A 176 6.03 23.96 1.49
C ASN A 176 4.69 23.82 2.25
N GLN A 177 3.86 24.87 2.20
CA GLN A 177 2.57 24.91 2.91
C GLN A 177 1.58 23.83 2.43
N THR A 178 1.67 23.41 1.16
CA THR A 178 0.75 22.43 0.56
C THR A 178 1.33 21.00 0.48
N ALA A 179 2.53 20.74 1.01
CA ALA A 179 3.20 19.43 0.94
C ALA A 179 2.35 18.28 1.49
N LEU A 180 1.71 18.50 2.64
CA LEU A 180 0.82 17.51 3.26
C LEU A 180 -0.43 17.24 2.43
N HIS A 181 -0.95 18.30 1.79
CA HIS A 181 -2.14 18.23 0.94
C HIS A 181 -1.85 17.36 -0.28
N ARG A 182 -0.74 17.64 -0.97
CA ARG A 182 -0.27 16.81 -2.08
C ARG A 182 -0.06 15.36 -1.65
N GLY A 183 0.67 15.14 -0.56
CA GLY A 183 0.93 13.79 -0.05
C GLY A 183 -0.35 13.01 0.26
N LYS A 184 -1.34 13.66 0.87
CA LYS A 184 -2.66 13.06 1.14
C LYS A 184 -3.43 12.77 -0.15
N TRP A 185 -3.45 13.71 -1.09
CA TRP A 185 -4.13 13.56 -2.37
C TRP A 185 -3.54 12.39 -3.18
N ILE A 186 -2.21 12.31 -3.31
CA ILE A 186 -1.51 11.24 -4.05
C ILE A 186 -1.81 9.88 -3.42
N ARG A 187 -1.78 9.76 -2.09
CA ARG A 187 -2.10 8.51 -1.39
C ARG A 187 -3.57 8.09 -1.55
N SER A 188 -4.49 9.04 -1.47
CA SER A 188 -5.91 8.79 -1.71
C SER A 188 -6.21 8.41 -3.16
N ASN A 189 -5.42 8.93 -4.11
CA ASN A 189 -5.60 8.77 -5.54
C ASN A 189 -4.58 7.80 -6.15
N GLY A 190 -4.23 6.72 -5.43
CA GLY A 190 -3.16 5.80 -5.82
C GLY A 190 -3.33 5.04 -7.15
N SER A 191 -4.44 5.21 -7.86
CA SER A 191 -4.66 4.72 -9.23
C SER A 191 -4.24 5.72 -10.31
N LYS A 192 -3.95 6.97 -9.95
CA LYS A 192 -3.47 8.00 -10.88
C LYS A 192 -2.05 7.66 -11.34
N SER A 193 -1.82 7.84 -12.63
CA SER A 193 -0.51 7.73 -13.26
C SER A 193 0.38 8.92 -12.91
N LEU A 194 1.69 8.78 -13.14
CA LEU A 194 2.65 9.88 -12.92
C LEU A 194 2.29 11.14 -13.73
N PRO A 195 1.93 11.06 -15.03
CA PRO A 195 1.49 12.24 -15.78
C PRO A 195 0.28 12.93 -15.16
N GLU A 196 -0.72 12.19 -14.69
CA GLU A 196 -1.91 12.79 -14.05
C GLU A 196 -1.56 13.48 -12.72
N ILE A 197 -0.60 12.95 -11.97
CA ILE A 197 -0.10 13.60 -10.75
C ILE A 197 0.62 14.91 -11.11
N LEU A 198 1.44 14.90 -12.16
CA LEU A 198 2.19 16.08 -12.60
C LEU A 198 1.29 17.12 -13.26
N THR A 199 0.17 16.75 -13.86
CA THR A 199 -0.86 17.70 -14.29
C THR A 199 -1.47 18.45 -13.10
N GLU A 200 -1.71 17.75 -12.00
CA GLU A 200 -2.27 18.36 -10.79
C GLU A 200 -1.23 19.17 -10.00
N PHE A 201 0.01 18.67 -9.93
CA PHE A 201 1.12 19.25 -9.16
C PHE A 201 2.38 19.41 -10.02
N PRO A 202 2.37 20.31 -11.02
CA PRO A 202 3.45 20.41 -12.01
C PRO A 202 4.78 20.89 -11.42
N ARG A 203 4.72 21.63 -10.31
CA ARG A 203 5.91 22.17 -9.62
C ARG A 203 6.76 21.11 -8.90
N LEU A 204 6.31 19.86 -8.82
CA LEU A 204 7.11 18.77 -8.24
C LEU A 204 8.39 18.46 -9.03
N LEU A 205 8.36 18.58 -10.37
CA LEU A 205 9.52 18.33 -11.23
C LEU A 205 10.08 19.60 -11.86
N ASP A 206 9.22 20.56 -12.21
CA ASP A 206 9.66 21.81 -12.85
C ASP A 206 10.43 22.73 -11.89
N ASN A 207 10.31 22.52 -10.57
CA ASN A 207 11.07 23.26 -9.56
C ASN A 207 11.98 22.27 -8.79
N PRO A 208 13.32 22.39 -8.90
CA PRO A 208 14.25 21.47 -8.24
C PRO A 208 14.05 21.39 -6.74
N GLY A 209 14.25 20.19 -6.16
CA GLY A 209 14.22 19.98 -4.71
C GLY A 209 12.84 19.84 -4.07
N MET A 210 11.74 20.02 -4.81
CA MET A 210 10.39 19.96 -4.24
C MET A 210 9.97 18.56 -3.76
N ILE A 211 10.40 17.50 -4.44
CA ILE A 211 10.17 16.12 -3.98
C ILE A 211 10.88 15.86 -2.64
N SER A 212 12.12 16.35 -2.50
CA SER A 212 12.90 16.24 -1.27
C SER A 212 12.25 17.01 -0.12
N GLN A 213 11.76 18.22 -0.39
CA GLN A 213 10.99 19.01 0.58
C GLN A 213 9.74 18.26 1.05
N ASP A 214 8.97 17.68 0.14
CA ASP A 214 7.76 16.93 0.49
C ASP A 214 8.07 15.72 1.35
N PHE A 215 9.14 15.00 1.01
CA PHE A 215 9.59 13.88 1.81
C PHE A 215 9.96 14.34 3.23
N GLN A 216 10.67 15.46 3.36
CA GLN A 216 11.04 16.03 4.66
C GLN A 216 9.83 16.45 5.49
N GLN A 217 8.82 17.06 4.88
CA GLN A 217 7.59 17.45 5.56
C GLN A 217 6.74 16.25 6.00
N LEU A 218 6.71 15.19 5.19
CA LEU A 218 5.90 14.00 5.45
C LEU A 218 6.56 12.99 6.39
N HIS A 219 7.89 12.92 6.39
CA HIS A 219 8.68 11.91 7.09
C HIS A 219 9.92 12.52 7.74
N PRO A 220 9.78 13.51 8.63
CA PRO A 220 10.91 14.27 9.18
C PRO A 220 11.94 13.38 9.88
N GLU A 221 11.50 12.30 10.52
CA GLU A 221 12.35 11.30 11.18
C GLU A 221 13.16 10.43 10.21
N ALA A 222 12.69 10.23 8.98
CA ALA A 222 13.30 9.30 8.02
C ALA A 222 14.21 10.00 6.98
N VAL A 223 14.24 11.34 6.97
CA VAL A 223 15.00 12.14 6.00
C VAL A 223 16.47 11.74 5.95
N ARG A 224 17.11 11.69 7.12
CA ARG A 224 18.54 11.38 7.21
C ARG A 224 18.83 9.98 6.70
N GLU A 225 18.02 9.00 7.07
CA GLU A 225 18.21 7.60 6.68
C GLU A 225 17.97 7.40 5.19
N LEU A 226 16.95 8.05 4.60
CA LEU A 226 16.69 7.99 3.17
C LEU A 226 17.89 8.51 2.38
N PHE A 227 18.40 9.69 2.72
CA PHE A 227 19.50 10.29 1.97
C PHE A 227 20.82 9.55 2.16
N GLN A 228 21.09 9.02 3.36
CA GLN A 228 22.29 8.21 3.62
C GLN A 228 22.29 6.89 2.83
N ASN A 229 21.12 6.29 2.64
CA ASN A 229 20.98 5.01 1.97
C ASN A 229 20.38 5.13 0.56
N TRP A 230 20.39 6.33 -0.04
CA TRP A 230 19.65 6.61 -1.27
C TRP A 230 20.02 5.66 -2.40
N ALA A 231 21.30 5.39 -2.62
CA ALA A 231 21.76 4.48 -3.67
C ALA A 231 21.16 3.06 -3.55
N THR A 232 20.99 2.56 -2.32
CA THR A 232 20.36 1.25 -2.08
C THR A 232 18.84 1.33 -2.17
N MET A 233 18.25 2.42 -1.67
CA MET A 233 16.80 2.59 -1.61
C MET A 233 16.20 2.92 -2.98
N SER A 234 16.90 3.66 -3.84
CA SER A 234 16.43 4.03 -5.18
C SER A 234 16.12 2.80 -6.02
N ASP A 235 17.00 1.79 -6.00
CA ASP A 235 16.82 0.55 -6.75
C ASP A 235 15.61 -0.25 -6.25
N GLN A 236 15.41 -0.27 -4.93
CA GLN A 236 14.24 -0.91 -4.32
C GLN A 236 12.95 -0.18 -4.68
N ILE A 237 12.96 1.15 -4.68
CA ILE A 237 11.83 2.00 -5.09
C ILE A 237 11.48 1.75 -6.56
N LEU A 238 12.47 1.68 -7.44
CA LEU A 238 12.27 1.39 -8.87
C LEU A 238 11.70 -0.01 -9.09
N THR A 239 12.28 -1.01 -8.44
CA THR A 239 11.79 -2.41 -8.50
C THR A 239 10.34 -2.50 -8.00
N TYR A 240 10.02 -1.81 -6.91
CA TYR A 240 8.66 -1.73 -6.38
C TYR A 240 7.71 -1.06 -7.38
N ALA A 241 8.11 0.06 -7.97
CA ALA A 241 7.30 0.81 -8.92
C ALA A 241 7.03 0.01 -10.22
N GLN A 242 8.02 -0.74 -10.73
CA GLN A 242 7.87 -1.69 -11.84
C GLN A 242 6.82 -2.75 -11.50
N ARG A 243 6.94 -3.39 -10.34
CA ARG A 243 6.00 -4.43 -9.90
C ARG A 243 4.57 -3.92 -9.75
N GLU A 244 4.40 -2.67 -9.35
CA GLU A 244 3.08 -2.04 -9.22
C GLU A 244 2.57 -1.44 -10.54
N GLY A 245 3.30 -1.57 -11.65
CA GLY A 245 2.91 -1.05 -12.97
C GLY A 245 2.88 0.47 -13.03
N LYS A 246 3.70 1.15 -12.22
CA LYS A 246 3.72 2.61 -12.07
C LYS A 246 4.82 3.30 -12.89
N LEU A 247 5.79 2.54 -13.39
CA LEU A 247 6.82 3.07 -14.26
C LEU A 247 6.33 3.07 -15.72
N PRO A 248 6.39 4.19 -16.44
CA PRO A 248 6.21 4.20 -17.88
C PRO A 248 7.32 3.35 -18.53
N LEU A 249 7.00 2.67 -19.63
CA LEU A 249 7.92 1.77 -20.36
C LEU A 249 9.09 2.52 -21.03
N VAL A 250 9.05 3.85 -21.07
CA VAL A 250 10.07 4.70 -21.68
C VAL A 250 10.30 5.90 -20.76
N PHE A 251 11.52 6.02 -20.23
CA PHE A 251 12.04 7.30 -19.74
C PHE A 251 12.59 8.03 -20.97
N ASP A 252 11.76 8.84 -21.62
CA ASP A 252 12.34 9.88 -22.45
C ASP A 252 12.93 10.93 -21.51
N ASP A 253 14.19 11.26 -21.80
CA ASP A 253 15.02 12.21 -21.09
C ASP A 253 14.33 13.58 -21.03
N MET A 254 13.63 13.83 -19.91
CA MET A 254 13.01 15.11 -19.59
C MET A 254 14.04 16.03 -18.92
N THR A 255 15.18 16.21 -19.57
CA THR A 255 16.11 17.29 -19.24
C THR A 255 15.73 18.51 -20.08
N PRO A 256 15.14 19.59 -19.51
CA PRO A 256 14.94 20.82 -20.27
C PRO A 256 16.31 21.42 -20.60
N GLY A 257 16.51 21.71 -21.89
CA GLY A 257 17.78 22.04 -22.51
C GLY A 257 18.60 23.10 -21.77
N LEU A 258 19.83 22.72 -21.47
CA LEU A 258 20.95 23.65 -21.43
C LEU A 258 21.25 24.04 -22.88
N GLU A 259 20.58 25.08 -23.39
CA GLU A 259 21.09 25.79 -24.56
C GLU A 259 22.33 26.59 -24.11
N GLU A 260 23.51 26.05 -24.43
CA GLU A 260 24.74 26.84 -24.45
C GLU A 260 24.59 27.95 -25.49
N LYS A 261 24.30 29.17 -25.04
CA LYS A 261 24.59 30.37 -25.83
C LYS A 261 26.09 30.64 -25.77
N SER A 262 26.81 30.08 -26.72
CA SER A 262 28.10 30.60 -27.16
C SER A 262 27.88 31.44 -28.43
N THR A 263 27.99 32.76 -28.28
CA THR A 263 28.22 33.68 -29.39
C THR A 263 29.14 34.79 -28.86
N ASP A 264 30.43 34.64 -29.10
CA ASP A 264 31.38 35.76 -29.10
C ASP A 264 31.27 36.54 -30.43
N PRO A 265 31.40 37.87 -30.42
CA PRO A 265 31.49 38.66 -31.65
C PRO A 265 32.95 39.03 -32.00
N PRO A 266 33.26 39.27 -33.28
CA PRO A 266 34.43 40.05 -33.70
C PRO A 266 34.23 41.56 -33.50
#